data_AF-A0AA35ZD46-F1
#
_entry.id   AF-A0AA35ZD46-F1
#
_cell.length_a   1.000
_cell.length_b   1.000
_cell.length_c   1.000
_cell.angle_alpha   90.00
_cell.angle_beta   90.00
_cell.angle_gamma   90.00
#
_symmetry.space_group_name_H-M   'P 1'
#
loop_
_entity.id
_entity.type
_entity.pdbx_description
1 polymer ?
#
loop_
_entity_poly.entity_id
_entity_poly.type
_entity_poly.pdbx_seq_one_letter_code
_entity_poly.pdbx_strand_id
1 'polypeptide(L)'
;MDIRTRKGLLNAMAGKVGKRMDALLIPLELLSCVSRTEFSDKKSYIRWKKRQLNMLEEGLVNHPVVGFGESGRKASEMRILLARIEESESFAPSVGELQRIECLRSLREIAIALAERPARGDLTGEVCHWADGYHLNVRLYEKLLSSIFDVLDEGKLTEEVEEILELLKSTWCILGITETIHHTCYAWVLFCQELPLVMFMVDG
;
A
#
# COMPACT_ATOMS: atom_id res chain seq x y z
N MET A 1 13.12 -6.44 -5.38
CA MET A 1 11.81 -6.14 -6.01
C MET A 1 11.35 -7.38 -6.76
N ASP A 2 10.16 -7.89 -6.46
CA ASP A 2 9.61 -9.09 -7.13
C ASP A 2 9.42 -8.84 -8.64
N ILE A 3 9.74 -9.83 -9.48
CA ILE A 3 9.67 -9.74 -10.95
C ILE A 3 8.25 -9.37 -11.39
N ARG A 4 7.24 -9.82 -10.64
CA ARG A 4 5.81 -9.57 -10.91
C ARG A 4 5.46 -8.11 -10.68
N THR A 5 5.93 -7.51 -9.58
CA THR A 5 5.75 -6.08 -9.30
C THR A 5 6.40 -5.23 -10.40
N ARG A 6 7.61 -5.58 -10.82
CA ARG A 6 8.30 -4.86 -11.91
C ARG A 6 7.52 -4.94 -13.23
N LYS A 7 7.05 -6.13 -13.61
CA LYS A 7 6.29 -6.35 -14.85
C LYS A 7 4.92 -5.66 -14.80
N GLY A 8 4.23 -5.74 -13.67
CA GLY A 8 2.95 -5.06 -13.45
C GLY A 8 3.08 -3.54 -13.60
N LEU A 9 4.12 -2.94 -13.02
CA LEU A 9 4.40 -1.51 -13.17
C LEU A 9 4.75 -1.14 -14.62
N LEU A 10 5.58 -1.92 -15.30
CA LEU A 10 5.90 -1.68 -16.71
C LEU A 10 4.65 -1.72 -17.60
N ASN A 11 3.75 -2.68 -17.38
CA ASN A 11 2.47 -2.77 -18.09
C ASN A 11 1.56 -1.57 -17.81
N ALA A 12 1.49 -1.13 -16.56
CA ALA A 12 0.71 0.04 -16.16
C ALA A 12 1.26 1.34 -16.76
N MET A 13 2.58 1.42 -16.97
CA MET A 13 3.23 2.57 -17.61
C MET A 13 3.08 2.57 -19.13
N ALA A 14 2.95 1.41 -19.79
CA ALA A 14 2.81 1.31 -21.24
C ALA A 14 1.58 2.06 -21.80
N GLY A 15 0.51 2.19 -21.02
CA GLY A 15 -0.69 2.96 -21.37
C GLY A 15 -0.68 4.43 -20.94
N LYS A 16 0.38 4.90 -20.27
CA LYS A 16 0.47 6.24 -19.64
C LYS A 16 1.64 7.08 -20.16
N VAL A 17 2.21 6.76 -21.32
CA VAL A 17 3.29 7.51 -21.96
C VAL A 17 2.88 8.99 -22.10
N GLY A 18 3.56 9.88 -21.36
CA GLY A 18 3.29 11.33 -21.34
C GLY A 18 2.46 11.86 -20.17
N LYS A 19 1.87 11.01 -19.31
CA LYS A 19 1.24 11.44 -18.04
C LYS A 19 2.27 11.47 -16.91
N ARG A 20 2.18 12.43 -16.00
CA ARG A 20 3.08 12.52 -14.83
C ARG A 20 2.94 11.26 -13.97
N MET A 21 4.06 10.77 -13.43
CA MET A 21 4.10 9.58 -12.56
C MET A 21 3.34 9.81 -11.24
N ASP A 22 3.22 11.08 -10.88
CA ASP A 22 2.51 11.66 -9.75
C ASP A 22 1.00 11.41 -9.79
N ALA A 23 0.46 10.71 -10.80
CA ALA A 23 -0.94 10.28 -10.90
C ALA A 23 -1.15 8.75 -10.79
N LEU A 24 -0.10 7.99 -10.46
CA LEU A 24 -0.17 6.53 -10.49
C LEU A 24 -0.59 5.94 -9.14
N LEU A 25 -1.81 5.40 -9.11
CA LEU A 25 -2.33 4.58 -8.00
C LEU A 25 -1.69 3.18 -8.03
N ILE A 26 -0.45 3.05 -7.53
CA ILE A 26 0.37 1.84 -7.66
C ILE A 26 -0.40 0.54 -7.30
N PRO A 27 -1.07 0.41 -6.14
CA PRO A 27 -1.71 -0.85 -5.78
C PRO A 27 -2.88 -1.21 -6.70
N LEU A 28 -3.60 -0.21 -7.21
CA LEU A 28 -4.69 -0.41 -8.16
C LEU A 28 -4.18 -0.88 -9.53
N GLU A 29 -3.06 -0.33 -9.99
CA GLU A 29 -2.43 -0.78 -11.22
C GLU A 29 -1.91 -2.22 -11.11
N LEU A 30 -1.29 -2.54 -9.97
CA LEU A 30 -0.86 -3.91 -9.67
C LEU A 30 -2.04 -4.88 -9.65
N LEU A 31 -3.17 -4.52 -9.02
CA LEU A 31 -4.39 -5.32 -9.05
C LEU A 31 -4.96 -5.50 -10.47
N SER A 32 -4.77 -4.52 -11.35
CA SER A 32 -5.27 -4.58 -12.74
C SER A 32 -4.39 -5.44 -13.65
N CYS A 33 -3.07 -5.45 -13.42
CA CYS A 33 -2.10 -6.05 -14.34
C CYS A 33 -1.56 -7.42 -13.89
N VAL A 34 -1.62 -7.76 -12.60
CA VAL A 34 -1.10 -9.03 -12.08
C VAL A 34 -2.24 -10.04 -11.95
N SER A 35 -2.07 -11.15 -12.66
CA SER A 35 -3.06 -12.23 -12.73
C SER A 35 -2.84 -13.31 -11.68
N ARG A 36 -3.88 -14.09 -11.36
CA ARG A 36 -3.78 -15.23 -10.43
C ARG A 36 -2.78 -16.29 -10.89
N THR A 37 -2.64 -16.50 -12.20
CA THR A 37 -1.76 -17.54 -12.79
C THR A 37 -0.27 -17.24 -12.58
N GLU A 38 0.08 -16.01 -12.20
CA GLU A 38 1.45 -15.63 -11.86
C GLU A 38 1.87 -16.10 -10.45
N PHE A 39 0.98 -16.73 -9.69
CA PHE A 39 1.24 -17.26 -8.35
C PHE A 39 1.27 -18.78 -8.34
N SER A 40 2.20 -19.33 -7.55
CA SER A 40 2.35 -20.77 -7.30
C SER A 40 1.13 -21.38 -6.62
N ASP A 41 0.44 -20.62 -5.77
CA ASP A 41 -0.66 -21.11 -4.96
C ASP A 41 -1.72 -20.02 -4.70
N LYS A 42 -2.96 -20.46 -4.45
CA LYS A 42 -4.11 -19.56 -4.21
C LYS A 42 -3.93 -18.70 -2.95
N LYS A 43 -3.28 -19.23 -1.91
CA LYS A 43 -3.12 -18.54 -0.62
C LYS A 43 -2.17 -17.34 -0.75
N SER A 44 -1.06 -17.50 -1.48
CA SER A 44 -0.12 -16.43 -1.79
C SER A 44 -0.75 -15.32 -2.61
N TYR A 45 -1.58 -15.67 -3.60
CA TYR A 45 -2.34 -14.70 -4.38
C TYR A 45 -3.35 -13.93 -3.52
N ILE A 46 -4.16 -14.62 -2.70
CA ILE A 46 -5.12 -13.97 -1.79
C ILE A 46 -4.40 -13.01 -0.84
N ARG A 47 -3.29 -13.45 -0.23
CA ARG A 47 -2.50 -12.61 0.68
C ARG A 47 -1.93 -11.38 -0.03
N TRP A 48 -1.40 -11.55 -1.24
CA TRP A 48 -0.90 -10.44 -2.05
C TRP A 48 -2.03 -9.45 -2.41
N LYS A 49 -3.17 -9.96 -2.85
CA LYS A 49 -4.35 -9.16 -3.22
C LYS A 49 -4.84 -8.35 -2.03
N LYS A 50 -5.02 -8.99 -0.86
CA LYS A 50 -5.43 -8.33 0.39
C LYS A 50 -4.47 -7.18 0.75
N ARG A 51 -3.16 -7.38 0.62
CA ARG A 51 -2.19 -6.29 0.82
C ARG A 51 -2.42 -5.11 -0.12
N GLN A 52 -2.70 -5.33 -1.40
CA GLN A 52 -2.96 -4.24 -2.34
C GLN A 52 -4.24 -3.48 -2.00
N LEU A 53 -5.31 -4.20 -1.61
CA LEU A 53 -6.58 -3.60 -1.20
C LEU A 53 -6.41 -2.77 0.08
N ASN A 54 -5.75 -3.33 1.10
CA ASN A 54 -5.47 -2.62 2.34
C ASN A 54 -4.64 -1.35 2.10
N MET A 55 -3.62 -1.40 1.23
CA MET A 55 -2.85 -0.20 0.89
C MET A 55 -3.70 0.92 0.30
N LEU A 56 -4.69 0.58 -0.54
CA LEU A 56 -5.62 1.58 -1.08
C LEU A 56 -6.55 2.12 0.00
N GLU A 57 -7.08 1.27 0.86
CA GLU A 57 -7.97 1.68 1.94
C GLU A 57 -7.27 2.59 2.95
N GLU A 58 -6.06 2.22 3.37
CA GLU A 58 -5.27 3.01 4.31
C GLU A 58 -4.97 4.41 3.76
N GLY A 59 -4.50 4.51 2.52
CA GLY A 59 -4.12 5.79 1.92
C GLY A 59 -5.30 6.69 1.56
N LEU A 60 -6.38 6.12 0.98
CA LEU A 60 -7.49 6.92 0.46
C LEU A 60 -8.63 7.13 1.45
N VAL A 61 -8.77 6.22 2.43
CA VAL A 61 -9.91 6.20 3.35
C VAL A 61 -9.50 6.40 4.81
N ASN A 62 -8.59 5.59 5.35
CA ASN A 62 -8.32 5.66 6.80
C ASN A 62 -7.41 6.83 7.16
N HIS A 63 -6.46 7.16 6.28
CA HIS A 63 -5.46 8.18 6.53
C HIS A 63 -5.26 9.15 5.35
N PRO A 64 -6.33 9.77 4.83
CA PRO A 64 -6.19 10.70 3.73
C PRO A 64 -5.52 11.99 4.21
N VAL A 65 -4.58 12.51 3.41
CA VAL A 65 -4.00 13.86 3.67
C VAL A 65 -5.06 14.96 3.50
N VAL A 66 -5.99 14.78 2.56
CA VAL A 66 -7.14 15.67 2.33
C VAL A 66 -8.41 14.99 2.85
N GLY A 67 -9.06 15.59 3.84
CA GLY A 67 -10.32 15.10 4.40
C GLY A 67 -11.45 15.01 3.36
N PHE A 68 -12.48 14.23 3.67
CA PHE A 68 -13.48 13.82 2.67
C PHE A 68 -14.45 14.90 2.19
N GLY A 69 -14.77 15.91 3.01
CA GLY A 69 -15.83 16.88 2.68
C GLY A 69 -17.12 16.17 2.21
N GLU A 70 -17.61 16.55 1.03
CA GLU A 70 -18.79 15.94 0.39
C GLU A 70 -18.55 14.53 -0.19
N SER A 71 -17.29 14.10 -0.32
CA SER A 71 -16.92 12.79 -0.87
C SER A 71 -17.05 11.63 0.12
N GLY A 72 -17.64 11.84 1.31
CA GLY A 72 -17.83 10.79 2.31
C GLY A 72 -18.58 9.56 1.77
N ARG A 73 -19.54 9.75 0.86
CA ARG A 73 -20.24 8.62 0.21
C ARG A 73 -19.32 7.75 -0.65
N LYS A 74 -18.37 8.38 -1.34
CA LYS A 74 -17.38 7.68 -2.18
C LYS A 74 -16.44 6.80 -1.35
N ALA A 75 -16.10 7.23 -0.12
CA ALA A 75 -15.32 6.41 0.80
C ALA A 75 -16.08 5.13 1.23
N SER A 76 -17.37 5.25 1.54
CA SER A 76 -18.21 4.09 1.85
C SER A 76 -18.38 3.16 0.64
N GLU A 77 -18.59 3.72 -0.55
CA GLU A 77 -18.69 2.95 -1.80
C GLU A 77 -17.37 2.23 -2.12
N MET A 78 -16.22 2.88 -1.88
CA MET A 78 -14.91 2.26 -2.02
C MET A 78 -14.77 1.03 -1.11
N ARG A 79 -15.15 1.11 0.17
CA ARG A 79 -15.10 -0.04 1.09
C ARG A 79 -15.94 -1.22 0.60
N ILE A 80 -17.12 -0.95 0.04
CA ILE A 80 -17.97 -1.99 -0.55
C ILE A 80 -17.27 -2.65 -1.75
N LEU A 81 -16.64 -1.86 -2.63
CA LEU A 81 -15.91 -2.41 -3.77
C LEU A 81 -14.69 -3.24 -3.36
N LEU A 82 -13.94 -2.80 -2.34
CA LEU A 82 -12.81 -3.55 -1.81
C LEU A 82 -13.25 -4.92 -1.28
N ALA A 83 -14.33 -4.96 -0.49
CA ALA A 83 -14.91 -6.20 0.03
C ALA A 83 -15.36 -7.14 -1.10
N ARG A 84 -16.05 -6.62 -2.13
CA ARG A 84 -16.46 -7.41 -3.30
C ARG A 84 -15.26 -7.97 -4.08
N ILE A 85 -14.19 -7.20 -4.21
CA ILE A 85 -12.96 -7.69 -4.85
C ILE A 85 -12.29 -8.76 -3.98
N GLU A 86 -12.31 -8.64 -2.66
CA GLU A 86 -11.79 -9.67 -1.76
C GLU A 86 -12.58 -10.98 -1.90
N GLU A 87 -13.92 -10.89 -1.84
CA GLU A 87 -14.88 -11.99 -1.95
C GLU A 87 -14.90 -12.69 -3.30
N SER A 88 -14.38 -12.06 -4.37
CA SER A 88 -14.37 -12.60 -5.74
C SER A 88 -13.75 -14.01 -5.84
N GLU A 89 -12.89 -14.39 -4.89
CA GLU A 89 -12.19 -15.69 -4.85
C GLU A 89 -13.02 -16.83 -4.24
N SER A 90 -14.16 -16.49 -3.65
CA SER A 90 -15.12 -17.45 -3.10
C SER A 90 -16.06 -18.01 -4.18
N PHE A 91 -16.24 -17.28 -5.29
CA PHE A 91 -17.07 -17.69 -6.42
C PHE A 91 -16.33 -18.65 -7.37
N ALA A 92 -17.11 -19.27 -8.28
CA ALA A 92 -16.55 -20.04 -9.39
C ALA A 92 -15.63 -19.15 -10.26
N PRO A 93 -14.53 -19.69 -10.84
CA PRO A 93 -13.49 -18.87 -11.49
C PRO A 93 -14.00 -17.87 -12.53
N SER A 94 -14.91 -18.29 -13.43
CA SER A 94 -15.46 -17.42 -14.48
C SER A 94 -16.32 -16.27 -13.93
N VAL A 95 -17.13 -16.55 -12.91
CA VAL A 95 -18.01 -15.56 -12.27
C VAL A 95 -17.20 -14.59 -11.41
N GLY A 96 -16.25 -15.10 -10.65
CA GLY A 96 -15.37 -14.29 -9.80
C GLY A 96 -14.47 -13.36 -10.61
N GLU A 97 -13.97 -13.79 -11.76
CA GLU A 97 -13.15 -12.96 -12.65
C GLU A 97 -13.95 -11.80 -13.27
N LEU A 98 -15.15 -12.07 -13.78
CA LEU A 98 -16.05 -11.05 -14.32
C LEU A 98 -16.39 -10.00 -13.25
N GLN A 99 -16.78 -10.45 -12.06
CA GLN A 99 -17.10 -9.56 -10.94
C GLN A 99 -15.89 -8.72 -10.54
N ARG A 100 -14.70 -9.32 -10.47
CA ARG A 100 -13.46 -8.62 -10.13
C ARG A 100 -13.16 -7.52 -11.15
N ILE A 101 -13.26 -7.81 -12.44
CA ILE A 101 -12.99 -6.83 -13.52
C ILE A 101 -13.94 -5.64 -13.39
N GLU A 102 -15.24 -5.90 -13.20
CA GLU A 102 -16.25 -4.85 -13.03
C GLU A 102 -15.97 -4.00 -11.77
N CYS A 103 -15.70 -4.65 -10.64
CA CYS A 103 -15.40 -3.94 -9.39
C CYS A 103 -14.10 -3.14 -9.49
N LEU A 104 -13.06 -3.64 -10.16
CA LEU A 104 -11.81 -2.90 -10.38
C LEU A 104 -12.01 -1.68 -11.27
N ARG A 105 -12.88 -1.76 -12.27
CA ARG A 105 -13.24 -0.60 -13.11
C ARG A 105 -13.92 0.48 -12.28
N SER A 106 -14.93 0.13 -11.49
CA SER A 106 -15.60 1.09 -10.59
C SER A 106 -14.66 1.62 -9.50
N LEU A 107 -13.80 0.75 -8.95
CA LEU A 107 -12.82 1.16 -7.92
C LEU A 107 -11.85 2.20 -8.48
N ARG A 108 -11.43 2.06 -9.73
CA ARG A 108 -10.56 3.04 -10.39
C ARG A 108 -11.17 4.42 -10.48
N GLU A 109 -12.43 4.52 -10.89
CA GLU A 109 -13.16 5.79 -10.99
C GLU A 109 -13.25 6.49 -9.62
N ILE A 110 -13.58 5.72 -8.57
CA ILE A 110 -13.69 6.24 -7.20
C ILE A 110 -12.32 6.61 -6.62
N ALA A 111 -11.33 5.74 -6.79
CA ALA A 111 -9.99 5.94 -6.23
C ALA A 111 -9.31 7.17 -6.83
N ILE A 112 -9.47 7.42 -8.14
CA ILE A 112 -8.99 8.65 -8.79
C ILE A 112 -9.66 9.88 -8.17
N ALA A 113 -11.00 9.86 -8.05
CA ALA A 113 -11.73 10.99 -7.47
C ALA A 113 -11.41 11.24 -5.99
N LEU A 114 -10.98 10.20 -5.25
CA LEU A 114 -10.50 10.32 -3.88
C LEU A 114 -9.04 10.79 -3.83
N ALA A 115 -8.20 10.37 -4.76
CA ALA A 115 -6.79 10.72 -4.75
C ALA A 115 -6.52 12.15 -5.24
N GLU A 116 -7.24 12.61 -6.25
CA GLU A 116 -7.08 13.94 -6.88
C GLU A 116 -7.92 15.02 -6.15
N ARG A 117 -8.19 14.83 -4.84
CA ARG A 117 -8.91 15.84 -4.07
C ARG A 117 -8.03 17.07 -3.89
N PRO A 118 -8.54 18.29 -4.18
CA PRO A 118 -7.74 19.50 -4.05
C PRO A 118 -7.32 19.72 -2.59
N ALA A 119 -6.01 19.68 -2.33
CA ALA A 119 -5.44 20.05 -1.05
C ALA A 119 -5.49 21.58 -0.84
N ARG A 120 -5.41 22.06 0.41
CA ARG A 120 -5.33 23.50 0.66
C ARG A 120 -4.09 24.08 -0.01
N GLY A 121 -4.30 24.93 -1.03
CA GLY A 121 -3.22 25.53 -1.83
C GLY A 121 -2.99 24.87 -3.19
N ASP A 122 -3.63 23.73 -3.47
CA ASP A 122 -3.68 23.14 -4.81
C ASP A 122 -4.88 23.73 -5.58
N LEU A 123 -4.58 24.57 -6.58
CA LEU A 123 -5.57 25.23 -7.42
C LEU A 123 -5.95 24.39 -8.64
N THR A 124 -5.21 23.33 -8.97
CA THR A 124 -5.40 22.58 -10.21
C THR A 124 -6.04 21.21 -9.98
N GLY A 125 -5.92 20.63 -8.78
CA GLY A 125 -6.42 19.28 -8.50
C GLY A 125 -5.72 18.21 -9.34
N GLU A 126 -4.53 18.53 -9.86
CA GLU A 126 -3.74 17.64 -10.72
C GLU A 126 -2.78 16.75 -9.92
N VAL A 127 -2.73 16.90 -8.60
CA VAL A 127 -1.84 16.13 -7.72
C VAL A 127 -2.59 14.94 -7.11
N CYS A 128 -2.03 13.73 -7.24
CA CYS A 128 -2.62 12.50 -6.69
C CYS A 128 -2.11 12.25 -5.28
N HIS A 129 -2.97 12.49 -4.29
CA HIS A 129 -2.66 12.42 -2.87
C HIS A 129 -2.98 11.06 -2.23
N TRP A 130 -2.86 9.96 -2.98
CA TRP A 130 -3.26 8.64 -2.48
C TRP A 130 -2.33 8.05 -1.41
N ALA A 131 -1.07 8.48 -1.38
CA ALA A 131 -0.05 8.00 -0.46
C ALA A 131 0.58 9.11 0.41
N ASP A 132 -0.01 10.30 0.42
CA ASP A 132 0.54 11.48 1.08
C ASP A 132 0.18 11.54 2.58
N GLY A 133 -0.63 10.59 3.05
CA GLY A 133 -1.05 10.49 4.44
C GLY A 133 0.09 10.10 5.37
N TYR A 134 0.30 10.89 6.43
CA TYR A 134 1.35 10.69 7.42
C TYR A 134 1.35 9.27 8.03
N HIS A 135 0.18 8.69 8.30
CA HIS A 135 0.08 7.32 8.83
C HIS A 135 0.57 6.25 7.86
N LEU A 136 0.31 6.38 6.55
CA LEU A 136 0.82 5.43 5.57
C LEU A 136 2.34 5.49 5.52
N ASN A 137 2.91 6.69 5.53
CA ASN A 137 4.36 6.89 5.54
C ASN A 137 5.02 6.28 6.78
N VAL A 138 4.43 6.48 7.96
CA VAL A 138 4.88 5.87 9.22
C VAL A 138 4.81 4.34 9.14
N ARG A 139 3.73 3.78 8.59
CA ARG A 139 3.58 2.31 8.46
C ARG A 139 4.56 1.71 7.45
N LEU A 140 4.84 2.43 6.36
CA LEU A 140 5.89 2.05 5.40
C LEU A 140 7.26 2.08 6.07
N TYR A 141 7.54 3.12 6.86
CA TYR A 141 8.78 3.25 7.60
C TYR A 141 8.96 2.13 8.65
N GLU A 142 7.90 1.78 9.39
CA GLU A 142 7.90 0.64 10.32
C GLU A 142 8.24 -0.69 9.62
N LYS A 143 7.73 -0.92 8.41
CA LYS A 143 8.06 -2.11 7.62
C LYS A 143 9.49 -2.11 7.11
N LEU A 144 10.03 -0.94 6.74
CA LEU A 144 11.45 -0.80 6.40
C LEU A 144 12.34 -1.12 7.61
N LEU A 145 11.99 -0.61 8.81
CA LEU A 145 12.71 -0.91 10.05
C LEU A 145 12.63 -2.40 10.40
N SER A 146 11.46 -3.03 10.23
CA SER A 146 11.29 -4.46 10.49
C SER A 146 12.19 -5.32 9.59
N SER A 147 12.45 -4.89 8.35
CA SER A 147 13.30 -5.64 7.40
C SER A 147 14.77 -5.72 7.81
N ILE A 148 15.24 -4.84 8.71
CA ILE A 148 16.59 -4.93 9.29
C ILE A 148 16.76 -6.29 9.98
N PHE A 149 15.74 -6.72 10.71
CA PHE A 149 15.77 -7.93 11.53
C PHE A 149 15.49 -9.20 10.72
N ASP A 150 14.82 -9.09 9.56
CA ASP A 150 14.61 -10.22 8.63
C ASP A 150 15.89 -10.58 7.84
N VAL A 151 16.82 -9.63 7.69
CA VAL A 151 18.03 -9.77 6.85
C VAL A 151 19.25 -10.22 7.64
N LEU A 152 19.30 -9.96 8.95
CA LEU A 152 20.46 -10.21 9.80
C LEU A 152 20.29 -11.51 10.59
N ASP A 153 21.21 -12.46 10.40
CA ASP A 153 21.34 -13.62 11.31
C ASP A 153 21.66 -13.13 12.74
N GLU A 154 21.16 -13.85 13.76
CA GLU A 154 21.24 -13.51 15.20
C GLU A 154 22.66 -13.14 15.69
N GLY A 155 23.72 -13.46 14.94
CA GLY A 155 25.13 -13.18 15.27
C GLY A 155 25.85 -12.06 14.51
N LYS A 156 25.23 -11.39 13.51
CA LYS A 156 25.85 -10.29 12.72
C LYS A 156 25.35 -8.89 13.09
N LEU A 157 24.59 -8.81 14.17
CA LEU A 157 23.54 -7.81 14.40
C LEU A 157 23.99 -6.38 14.77
N THR A 158 25.28 -6.02 14.79
CA THR A 158 25.71 -4.72 15.36
C THR A 158 26.34 -3.75 14.37
N GLU A 159 27.31 -4.17 13.56
CA GLU A 159 27.95 -3.24 12.60
C GLU A 159 27.07 -2.95 11.37
N GLU A 160 26.34 -3.94 10.84
CA GLU A 160 25.50 -3.76 9.65
C GLU A 160 24.20 -2.96 9.94
N VAL A 161 23.72 -2.96 11.20
CA VAL A 161 22.49 -2.25 11.58
C VAL A 161 22.63 -0.74 11.48
N GLU A 162 23.76 -0.19 11.93
CA GLU A 162 24.02 1.25 11.89
C GLU A 162 24.04 1.76 10.43
N GLU A 163 24.68 1.00 9.53
CA GLU A 163 24.71 1.31 8.10
C GLU A 163 23.32 1.26 7.45
N ILE A 164 22.50 0.26 7.78
CA ILE A 164 21.14 0.16 7.26
C ILE A 164 20.24 1.26 7.84
N LEU A 165 20.38 1.58 9.12
CA LEU A 165 19.63 2.68 9.75
C LEU A 165 19.98 4.02 9.10
N GLU A 166 21.25 4.26 8.79
CA GLU A 166 21.68 5.47 8.08
C GLU A 166 21.10 5.53 6.66
N LEU A 167 21.02 4.38 5.97
CA LEU A 167 20.32 4.30 4.68
C LEU A 167 18.82 4.60 4.84
N LEU A 168 18.16 4.10 5.88
CA LEU A 168 16.75 4.40 6.13
C LEU A 168 16.52 5.88 6.45
N LYS A 169 17.46 6.57 7.10
CA LYS A 169 17.38 8.03 7.33
C LYS A 169 17.29 8.81 6.03
N SER A 170 17.91 8.33 4.94
CA SER A 170 17.81 9.01 3.64
C SER A 170 16.36 9.06 3.10
N THR A 171 15.46 8.22 3.62
CA THR A 171 14.04 8.21 3.24
C THR A 171 13.18 9.19 4.05
N TRP A 172 13.71 9.76 5.15
CA TRP A 172 12.93 10.58 6.09
C TRP A 172 12.28 11.79 5.43
N CYS A 173 13.02 12.51 4.59
CA CYS A 173 12.49 13.67 3.89
C CYS A 173 11.33 13.32 2.94
N ILE A 174 11.37 12.12 2.34
CA ILE A 174 10.35 11.65 1.39
C ILE A 174 9.10 11.21 2.16
N LEU A 175 9.29 10.50 3.27
CA LEU A 175 8.22 9.95 4.09
C LEU A 175 7.68 10.94 5.13
N GLY A 176 8.33 12.09 5.32
CA GLY A 176 7.98 13.03 6.40
C GLY A 176 8.29 12.47 7.79
N ILE A 177 9.34 11.64 7.91
CA ILE A 177 9.74 11.02 9.18
C ILE A 177 10.62 11.97 9.98
N THR A 178 10.25 12.20 11.24
CA THR A 178 11.06 12.94 12.21
C THR A 178 11.80 11.96 13.12
N GLU A 179 12.81 12.47 13.81
CA GLU A 179 13.59 11.70 14.78
C GLU A 179 12.68 11.08 15.88
N THR A 180 11.68 11.82 16.36
CA THR A 180 10.72 11.31 17.36
C THR A 180 9.92 10.12 16.83
N ILE A 181 9.45 10.20 15.58
CA ILE A 181 8.74 9.07 14.95
C ILE A 181 9.68 7.89 14.80
N HIS A 182 10.90 8.12 14.32
CA HIS A 182 11.88 7.06 14.16
C HIS A 182 12.11 6.30 15.47
N HIS A 183 12.40 7.01 16.56
CA HIS A 183 12.59 6.39 17.86
C HIS A 183 11.36 5.62 18.33
N THR A 184 10.15 6.17 18.10
CA THR A 184 8.89 5.50 18.46
C THR A 184 8.69 4.21 17.67
N CYS A 185 8.85 4.26 16.34
CA CYS A 185 8.72 3.09 15.46
C CYS A 185 9.82 2.06 15.73
N TYR A 186 11.06 2.49 15.96
CA TYR A 186 12.17 1.59 16.23
C TYR A 186 11.98 0.86 17.56
N ALA A 187 11.59 1.57 18.62
CA ALA A 187 11.23 0.95 19.90
C ALA A 187 10.06 -0.03 19.75
N TRP A 188 9.04 0.31 18.96
CA TRP A 188 7.92 -0.58 18.68
C TRP A 188 8.34 -1.85 17.95
N VAL A 189 9.17 -1.73 16.90
CA VAL A 189 9.68 -2.90 16.16
C VAL A 189 10.51 -3.80 17.09
N LEU A 190 11.42 -3.24 17.89
CA LEU A 190 12.19 -4.00 18.87
C LEU A 190 11.26 -4.74 19.86
N PHE A 191 10.24 -4.05 20.38
CA PHE A 191 9.26 -4.66 21.27
C PHE A 191 8.50 -5.84 20.60
N CYS A 192 8.12 -5.70 19.33
CA CYS A 192 7.45 -6.76 18.59
C CYS A 192 8.35 -7.96 18.28
N GLN A 193 9.65 -7.75 18.09
CA GLN A 193 10.61 -8.84 17.88
C GLN A 193 10.79 -9.70 19.14
N GLU A 194 10.84 -9.09 20.32
CA GLU A 194 11.06 -9.78 21.60
C GLU A 194 9.80 -10.49 22.16
N LEU A 195 8.61 -10.27 21.59
CA LEU A 195 7.34 -10.88 22.04
C LEU A 195 6.51 -11.46 20.87
N PRO A 196 6.88 -12.63 20.32
CA PRO A 196 6.22 -13.24 19.15
C PRO A 196 4.73 -13.56 19.36
N LEU A 197 4.28 -13.70 20.62
CA LEU A 197 2.90 -14.06 20.95
C LEU A 197 1.88 -12.96 20.64
N VAL A 198 2.30 -11.69 20.48
CA VAL A 198 1.39 -10.57 20.22
C VAL A 198 1.06 -10.43 18.72
N MET A 199 1.93 -10.90 17.82
CA MET A 199 1.69 -10.80 16.36
C MET A 199 0.45 -11.58 15.89
N PHE A 200 0.09 -12.69 16.55
CA PHE A 200 -1.09 -13.47 16.17
C PHE A 200 -2.42 -12.79 16.52
N MET A 201 -2.44 -11.77 17.41
CA MET A 201 -3.68 -11.09 17.81
C MET A 201 -3.95 -9.79 17.04
N VAL A 202 -2.96 -9.20 16.38
CA VAL A 202 -3.11 -7.90 15.69
C VAL A 202 -3.34 -8.05 14.17
N ASP A 203 -2.97 -9.18 13.57
CA ASP A 203 -3.16 -9.46 12.14
C ASP A 203 -4.43 -10.30 11.82
N GLY A 204 -5.39 -10.37 12.74
CA GLY A 204 -6.67 -11.09 12.61
C GLY A 204 -7.77 -10.31 11.91
#